data_AF-A0A918NTR7-F1
#
_entry.id   AF-A0A918NTR7-F1
#
_cell.length_a   1.000
_cell.length_b   1.000
_cell.length_c   1.000
_cell.angle_alpha   90.00
_cell.angle_beta   90.00
_cell.angle_gamma   90.00
#
_symmetry.space_group_name_H-M   'P 1'
#
loop_
_entity.id
_entity.type
_entity.pdbx_description
1 polymer ?
#
loop_
_entity_poly.entity_id
_entity_poly.type
_entity_poly.pdbx_seq_one_letter_code
_entity_poly.pdbx_strand_id
1 'polypeptide(L)'
;MSNRDHAATFIILGVLVVVFGITFTVFVIPSGREAQADEDAATNAANTLLHALGRGDGAEACDLLTKPAATALTTQQGKDGCPSAVRDLADSLTAADREAVAVMKLTDDDTRAEKRGTQHTVRLGANPFGYTRFLVDRQDGAWRVIRME
;
A
#
# COMPACT_ATOMS: atom_id res chain seq x y z
N MET A 1 -45.40 51.73 14.48
CA MET A 1 -45.57 50.25 14.50
C MET A 1 -45.94 49.84 13.08
N SER A 2 -45.24 48.94 12.38
CA SER A 2 -44.34 47.91 12.88
C SER A 2 -43.41 47.47 11.74
N ASN A 3 -42.11 47.78 11.81
CA ASN A 3 -41.03 47.21 10.99
C ASN A 3 -40.77 45.72 11.34
N ARG A 4 -41.81 44.93 11.67
CA ARG A 4 -41.67 43.60 12.28
C ARG A 4 -41.84 42.43 11.33
N ASP A 5 -42.24 42.66 10.08
CA ASP A 5 -42.67 41.53 9.23
C ASP A 5 -41.56 41.00 8.30
N HIS A 6 -40.45 41.73 8.14
CA HIS A 6 -39.30 41.24 7.35
C HIS A 6 -38.23 40.52 8.18
N ALA A 7 -38.25 40.65 9.51
CA ALA A 7 -37.24 40.02 10.37
C ALA A 7 -37.48 38.49 10.54
N ALA A 8 -38.74 38.04 10.47
CA ALA A 8 -39.08 36.65 10.75
C ALA A 8 -38.75 35.69 9.60
N THR A 9 -38.87 36.13 8.34
CA THR A 9 -38.69 35.27 7.16
C THR A 9 -37.21 34.92 6.90
N PHE A 10 -36.29 35.82 7.23
CA PHE A 10 -34.85 35.59 7.02
C PHE A 10 -34.23 34.61 8.03
N ILE A 11 -34.81 34.49 9.23
CA ILE A 11 -34.28 33.59 10.28
C ILE A 11 -34.58 32.12 9.93
N ILE A 12 -35.75 31.82 9.35
CA ILE A 12 -36.14 30.44 9.01
C ILE A 12 -35.31 29.89 7.84
N LEU A 13 -35.00 30.73 6.85
CA LEU A 13 -34.12 30.37 5.73
C LEU A 13 -32.66 30.17 6.16
N GLY A 14 -32.17 30.99 7.09
CA GLY A 14 -30.80 30.86 7.62
C GLY A 14 -30.56 29.56 8.39
N VAL A 15 -31.54 29.09 9.16
CA VAL A 15 -31.40 27.85 9.96
C VAL A 15 -31.47 26.60 9.09
N LEU A 16 -32.28 26.59 8.02
CA LEU A 16 -32.36 25.43 7.10
C LEU A 16 -31.09 25.21 6.28
N VAL A 17 -30.38 26.28 5.87
CA VAL A 17 -29.11 26.17 5.13
C VAL A 17 -27.97 25.65 6.02
N VAL A 18 -27.97 26.00 7.31
CA VAL A 18 -26.95 25.52 8.25
C VAL A 18 -27.15 24.04 8.58
N VAL A 19 -28.39 23.57 8.75
CA VAL A 19 -28.65 22.15 9.04
C VAL A 19 -28.36 21.26 7.82
N PHE A 20 -28.69 21.70 6.59
CA PHE A 20 -28.32 20.98 5.37
C PHE A 20 -26.82 21.07 5.04
N GLY A 21 -26.18 22.20 5.31
CA GLY A 21 -24.74 22.37 5.11
C GLY A 21 -23.91 21.50 6.05
N ILE A 22 -24.29 21.40 7.33
CA ILE A 22 -23.57 20.60 8.33
C ILE A 22 -23.82 19.09 8.13
N THR A 23 -25.02 18.67 7.73
CA THR A 23 -25.29 17.24 7.47
C THR A 23 -24.64 16.73 6.18
N PHE A 24 -24.49 17.57 5.15
CA PHE A 24 -23.78 17.17 3.91
C PHE A 24 -22.25 17.13 4.08
N THR A 25 -21.66 17.96 4.95
CA THR A 25 -20.20 17.95 5.16
C THR A 25 -19.69 16.75 5.96
N VAL A 26 -20.52 16.12 6.79
CA VAL A 26 -20.10 15.01 7.67
C VAL A 26 -20.18 13.65 6.96
N PHE A 27 -20.90 13.53 5.84
CA PHE A 27 -21.17 12.24 5.20
C PHE A 27 -20.30 11.88 3.99
N VAL A 28 -19.43 12.77 3.51
CA VAL A 28 -18.75 12.61 2.20
C VAL A 28 -17.25 12.28 2.28
N ILE A 29 -16.62 12.22 3.47
CA ILE A 29 -15.15 12.07 3.55
C ILE A 29 -14.64 11.12 4.68
N PRO A 30 -14.99 9.82 4.68
CA PRO A 30 -14.10 8.81 5.26
C PRO A 30 -13.37 8.00 4.19
N SER A 31 -14.03 7.69 3.07
CA SER A 31 -13.56 6.70 2.10
C SER A 31 -12.24 7.06 1.41
N GLY A 32 -11.98 8.34 1.14
CA GLY A 32 -10.73 8.76 0.52
C GLY A 32 -9.50 8.62 1.43
N ARG A 33 -9.66 8.81 2.75
CA ARG A 33 -8.55 8.68 3.70
C ARG A 33 -8.21 7.23 3.99
N GLU A 34 -9.22 6.38 4.10
CA GLU A 34 -9.01 4.94 4.31
C GLU A 34 -8.36 4.31 3.07
N ALA A 35 -8.82 4.66 1.87
CA ALA A 35 -8.21 4.19 0.62
C ALA A 35 -6.74 4.62 0.50
N GLN A 36 -6.43 5.89 0.82
CA GLN A 36 -5.06 6.39 0.77
C GLN A 36 -4.18 5.73 1.84
N ALA A 37 -4.70 5.51 3.05
CA ALA A 37 -3.96 4.82 4.11
C ALA A 37 -3.66 3.35 3.75
N ASP A 38 -4.59 2.67 3.08
CA ASP A 38 -4.39 1.30 2.59
C ASP A 38 -3.35 1.26 1.46
N GLU A 39 -3.38 2.23 0.52
CA GLU A 39 -2.36 2.37 -0.53
C GLU A 39 -0.97 2.66 0.05
N ASP A 40 -0.88 3.57 1.02
CA ASP A 40 0.37 3.87 1.73
C ASP A 40 0.92 2.62 2.44
N ALA A 41 0.06 1.87 3.11
CA ALA A 41 0.46 0.67 3.84
C ALA A 41 0.89 -0.46 2.90
N ALA A 42 0.21 -0.66 1.77
CA ALA A 42 0.63 -1.60 0.73
C ALA A 42 1.97 -1.20 0.10
N THR A 43 2.15 0.08 -0.20
CA THR A 43 3.42 0.65 -0.72
C THR A 43 4.56 0.41 0.26
N ASN A 44 4.32 0.66 1.55
CA ASN A 44 5.31 0.45 2.59
C ASN A 44 5.70 -1.03 2.73
N ALA A 45 4.74 -1.96 2.70
CA ALA A 45 5.04 -3.39 2.73
C ALA A 45 5.91 -3.82 1.53
N ALA A 46 5.61 -3.30 0.34
CA ALA A 46 6.40 -3.55 -0.87
C ALA A 46 7.82 -2.96 -0.78
N ASN A 47 7.97 -1.73 -0.28
CA ASN A 47 9.27 -1.09 -0.04
C ASN A 47 10.11 -1.90 0.94
N THR A 48 9.53 -2.29 2.08
CA THR A 48 10.23 -3.07 3.10
C THR A 48 10.68 -4.42 2.54
N LEU A 49 9.83 -5.09 1.75
CA LEU A 49 10.22 -6.35 1.10
C LEU A 49 11.38 -6.13 0.14
N LEU A 50 11.29 -5.14 -0.75
CA LEU A 50 12.32 -4.85 -1.74
C LEU A 50 13.69 -4.60 -1.09
N HIS A 51 13.72 -3.80 -0.03
CA HIS A 51 14.94 -3.52 0.72
C HIS A 51 15.44 -4.73 1.53
N ALA A 52 14.53 -5.53 2.10
CA ALA A 52 14.92 -6.76 2.79
C ALA A 52 15.55 -7.78 1.82
N LEU A 53 15.01 -7.90 0.60
CA LEU A 53 15.63 -8.69 -0.48
C LEU A 53 17.03 -8.15 -0.83
N GLY A 54 17.19 -6.84 -0.99
CA GLY A 54 18.49 -6.22 -1.29
C GLY A 54 19.55 -6.41 -0.21
N ARG A 55 19.14 -6.42 1.06
CA ARG A 55 20.03 -6.65 2.21
C ARG A 55 20.30 -8.13 2.49
N GLY A 56 19.54 -9.04 1.86
CA GLY A 56 19.56 -10.46 2.21
C GLY A 56 18.95 -10.76 3.58
N ASP A 57 18.09 -9.87 4.09
CA ASP A 57 17.38 -10.05 5.36
C ASP A 57 16.24 -11.05 5.18
N GLY A 58 16.61 -12.34 5.22
CA GLY A 58 15.69 -13.43 5.01
C GLY A 58 14.62 -13.56 6.10
N ALA A 59 14.82 -13.01 7.30
CA ALA A 59 13.78 -13.06 8.33
C ALA A 59 12.69 -12.04 8.02
N GLU A 60 13.07 -10.79 7.77
CA GLU A 60 12.15 -9.70 7.47
C GLU A 60 11.42 -9.91 6.14
N ALA A 61 12.15 -10.27 5.08
CA ALA A 61 11.55 -10.53 3.77
C ALA A 61 10.50 -11.66 3.83
N CYS A 62 10.80 -12.73 4.56
CA CYS A 62 9.90 -13.88 4.65
C CYS A 62 8.69 -13.65 5.54
N ASP A 63 8.75 -12.73 6.52
CA ASP A 63 7.56 -12.33 7.26
C ASP A 63 6.63 -11.42 6.44
N LEU A 64 7.16 -10.68 5.47
CA LEU A 64 6.36 -9.90 4.53
C LEU A 64 5.71 -10.74 3.44
N LEU A 65 6.17 -11.97 3.23
CA LEU A 65 5.59 -12.90 2.27
C LEU A 65 4.50 -13.75 2.93
N THR A 66 3.45 -14.04 2.16
CA THR A 66 2.56 -15.14 2.52
C THR A 66 3.25 -16.48 2.28
N LYS A 67 2.79 -17.54 2.94
CA LYS A 67 3.34 -18.90 2.75
C LYS A 67 3.41 -19.32 1.27
N PRO A 68 2.38 -19.13 0.44
CA PRO A 68 2.49 -19.45 -1.00
C PRO A 68 3.55 -18.62 -1.73
N ALA A 69 3.66 -17.31 -1.44
CA ALA A 69 4.66 -16.44 -2.04
C ALA A 69 6.10 -16.81 -1.63
N ALA A 70 6.29 -17.12 -0.35
CA ALA A 70 7.55 -17.63 0.17
C ALA A 70 7.93 -18.96 -0.48
N THR A 71 6.98 -19.88 -0.66
CA THR A 71 7.21 -21.14 -1.38
C THR A 71 7.60 -20.88 -2.83
N ALA A 72 6.90 -19.98 -3.54
CA ALA A 72 7.25 -19.63 -4.90
C ALA A 72 8.69 -19.09 -5.01
N LEU A 73 9.10 -18.21 -4.08
CA LEU A 73 10.48 -17.71 -4.01
C LEU A 73 11.48 -18.86 -3.83
N THR A 74 11.22 -19.77 -2.89
CA THR A 74 12.12 -20.91 -2.64
C THR A 74 12.26 -21.82 -3.85
N THR A 75 11.16 -22.06 -4.57
CA THR A 75 11.17 -22.85 -5.81
C THR A 75 11.95 -22.14 -6.91
N GLN A 76 11.77 -20.82 -7.08
CA GLN A 76 12.50 -20.03 -8.07
C GLN A 76 14.02 -20.05 -7.82
N GLN A 77 14.43 -19.95 -6.56
CA GLN A 77 15.85 -19.95 -6.18
C GLN A 77 16.44 -21.36 -5.96
N GLY A 78 15.62 -22.42 -6.09
CA GLY A 78 16.05 -23.79 -5.84
C GLY A 78 16.59 -24.03 -4.42
N LYS A 79 16.00 -23.38 -3.41
CA LYS A 79 16.41 -23.51 -1.99
C LYS A 79 15.33 -24.17 -1.14
N ASP A 80 15.75 -24.77 -0.03
CA ASP A 80 14.86 -25.49 0.90
C ASP A 80 14.08 -24.58 1.86
N GLY A 81 14.38 -23.27 1.88
CA GLY A 81 13.77 -22.36 2.85
C GLY A 81 13.78 -20.91 2.39
N CYS A 82 12.77 -20.15 2.81
CA CYS A 82 12.61 -18.76 2.38
C CYS A 82 13.81 -17.89 2.79
N PRO A 83 14.33 -17.97 4.04
CA PRO A 83 15.50 -17.15 4.41
C PRO A 83 16.76 -17.46 3.61
N SER A 84 16.97 -18.71 3.18
CA SER A 84 18.11 -19.07 2.33
C SER A 84 17.90 -18.64 0.88
N ALA A 85 16.68 -18.68 0.36
CA ALA A 85 16.35 -18.14 -0.96
C ALA A 85 16.59 -16.62 -1.04
N VAL A 86 16.20 -15.88 0.00
CA VAL A 86 16.44 -14.43 0.08
C VAL A 86 17.93 -14.10 0.12
N ARG A 87 18.71 -14.85 0.91
CA ARG A 87 20.17 -14.66 0.98
C ARG A 87 20.83 -14.94 -0.36
N ASP A 88 20.46 -16.03 -1.03
CA ASP A 88 21.01 -16.37 -2.34
C ASP A 88 20.69 -15.30 -3.40
N LEU A 89 19.47 -14.77 -3.37
CA LEU A 89 19.08 -13.66 -4.23
C LEU A 89 19.95 -12.43 -3.96
N ALA A 90 20.20 -12.08 -2.70
CA ALA A 90 21.06 -10.96 -2.33
C ALA A 90 22.55 -11.18 -2.63
N ASP A 91 23.02 -12.42 -2.54
CA ASP A 91 24.39 -12.83 -2.85
C ASP A 91 24.67 -12.77 -4.36
N SER A 92 23.63 -12.89 -5.19
CA SER A 92 23.73 -12.72 -6.64
C SER A 92 23.90 -11.26 -7.08
N LEU A 93 23.59 -10.29 -6.20
CA LEU A 93 23.67 -8.87 -6.50
C LEU A 93 25.11 -8.35 -6.48
N THR A 94 25.45 -7.53 -7.48
CA THR A 94 26.69 -6.73 -7.44
C THR A 94 26.59 -5.61 -6.40
N ALA A 95 27.72 -4.98 -6.05
CA ALA A 95 27.70 -3.81 -5.17
C ALA A 95 26.85 -2.66 -5.73
N ALA A 96 26.89 -2.45 -7.06
CA ALA A 96 26.06 -1.45 -7.74
C ALA A 96 24.57 -1.79 -7.68
N ASP A 97 24.22 -3.07 -7.80
CA ASP A 97 22.82 -3.52 -7.68
C ASP A 97 22.29 -3.33 -6.26
N ARG A 98 23.11 -3.62 -5.24
CA ARG A 98 22.75 -3.40 -3.83
C ARG A 98 22.53 -1.93 -3.54
N GLU A 99 23.39 -1.05 -4.06
CA GLU A 99 23.22 0.40 -3.94
C GLU A 99 21.95 0.87 -4.67
N ALA A 100 21.71 0.38 -5.88
CA ALA A 100 20.50 0.69 -6.64
C ALA A 100 19.25 0.32 -5.84
N VAL A 101 19.18 -0.90 -5.29
CA VAL A 101 18.04 -1.33 -4.45
C VAL A 101 17.94 -0.53 -3.15
N ALA A 102 19.06 -0.11 -2.55
CA ALA A 102 19.05 0.68 -1.33
C ALA A 102 18.45 2.08 -1.52
N VAL A 103 18.58 2.67 -2.71
CA VAL A 103 18.01 4.00 -3.03
C VAL A 103 16.65 3.94 -3.72
N MET A 104 16.21 2.74 -4.15
CA MET A 104 14.87 2.57 -4.71
C MET A 104 13.80 2.93 -3.68
N LYS A 105 12.78 3.66 -4.11
CA LYS A 105 11.64 4.00 -3.28
C LYS A 105 10.38 3.97 -4.11
N LEU A 106 9.44 3.14 -3.68
CA LEU A 106 8.09 3.07 -4.20
C LEU A 106 7.24 4.15 -3.53
N THR A 107 6.33 4.70 -4.30
CA THR A 107 5.39 5.75 -3.91
C THR A 107 3.95 5.26 -4.05
N ASP A 108 3.01 6.00 -3.50
CA ASP A 108 1.58 5.77 -3.67
C ASP A 108 1.16 5.74 -5.16
N ASP A 109 1.82 6.54 -6.01
CA ASP A 109 1.62 6.51 -7.46
C ASP A 109 1.95 5.15 -8.13
N ASP A 110 2.83 4.36 -7.51
CA ASP A 110 3.21 3.02 -7.96
C ASP A 110 2.19 1.95 -7.55
N THR A 111 1.28 2.31 -6.64
CA THR A 111 0.31 1.41 -6.03
C THR A 111 -1.08 1.63 -6.62
N ARG A 112 -1.78 0.52 -6.90
CA ARG A 112 -3.14 0.55 -7.42
C ARG A 112 -3.97 -0.50 -6.70
N ALA A 113 -5.06 -0.07 -6.07
CA ALA A 113 -6.09 -1.00 -5.62
C ALA A 113 -6.67 -1.77 -6.82
N GLU A 114 -6.81 -3.09 -6.69
CA GLU A 114 -7.48 -3.92 -7.67
C GLU A 114 -8.99 -3.64 -7.65
N LYS A 115 -9.64 -3.69 -8.82
CA LYS A 115 -11.08 -3.39 -8.94
C LYS A 115 -11.98 -4.33 -8.14
N ARG A 116 -11.46 -5.49 -7.72
CA ARG A 116 -12.19 -6.52 -6.97
C ARG A 116 -11.29 -7.07 -5.86
N GLY A 117 -11.68 -6.82 -4.61
CA GLY A 117 -11.01 -7.36 -3.42
C GLY A 117 -10.23 -6.31 -2.64
N THR A 118 -9.40 -6.79 -1.71
CA THR A 118 -8.52 -6.01 -0.81
C THR A 118 -7.08 -5.97 -1.30
N GLN A 119 -6.86 -6.34 -2.56
CA GLN A 119 -5.53 -6.50 -3.15
C GLN A 119 -5.05 -5.21 -3.78
N HIS A 120 -3.76 -4.95 -3.67
CA HIS A 120 -3.09 -3.82 -4.26
C HIS A 120 -1.95 -4.33 -5.14
N THR A 121 -1.92 -3.88 -6.39
CA THR A 121 -0.77 -4.08 -7.28
C THR A 121 0.21 -2.93 -7.04
N VAL A 122 1.44 -3.25 -6.67
CA VAL A 122 2.55 -2.30 -6.56
C VAL A 122 3.51 -2.55 -7.71
N ARG A 123 3.67 -1.56 -8.60
CA ARG A 123 4.56 -1.66 -9.76
C ARG A 123 6.00 -1.42 -9.34
N LEU A 124 6.91 -2.20 -9.90
CA LEU A 124 8.33 -2.03 -9.68
C LEU A 124 8.94 -1.42 -10.93
N GLY A 125 9.75 -0.38 -10.73
CA GLY A 125 10.68 0.07 -11.75
C GLY A 125 11.73 -0.99 -12.07
N ALA A 126 12.64 -0.67 -13.00
CA ALA A 126 13.79 -1.53 -13.28
C ALA A 126 14.56 -1.83 -11.99
N ASN A 127 14.77 -3.11 -11.70
CA ASN A 127 15.44 -3.60 -10.50
C ASN A 127 16.23 -4.87 -10.81
N PRO A 128 17.24 -5.21 -10.01
CA PRO A 128 18.13 -6.34 -10.30
C PRO A 128 17.48 -7.72 -10.06
N PHE A 129 16.30 -7.78 -9.43
CA PHE A 129 15.59 -9.04 -9.19
C PHE A 129 14.72 -9.47 -10.38
N GLY A 130 14.49 -8.58 -11.34
CA GLY A 130 13.68 -8.86 -12.52
C GLY A 130 12.16 -8.90 -12.28
N TYR A 131 11.69 -8.59 -11.07
CA TYR A 131 10.26 -8.48 -10.79
C TYR A 131 9.71 -7.17 -11.37
N THR A 132 8.53 -7.23 -11.96
CA THR A 132 7.80 -6.08 -12.53
C THR A 132 6.72 -5.55 -11.59
N ARG A 133 6.20 -6.39 -10.70
CA ARG A 133 5.19 -5.99 -9.71
C ARG A 133 5.10 -6.93 -8.52
N PHE A 134 4.62 -6.38 -7.41
CA PHE A 134 4.16 -7.14 -6.26
C PHE A 134 2.64 -7.04 -6.15
N LEU A 135 2.01 -8.18 -5.86
CA LEU A 135 0.61 -8.20 -5.44
C LEU A 135 0.59 -8.30 -3.92
N VAL A 136 0.00 -7.30 -3.28
CA VAL A 136 -0.06 -7.15 -1.83
C VAL A 136 -1.51 -7.28 -1.39
N ASP A 137 -1.74 -7.95 -0.26
CA ASP A 137 -3.08 -8.14 0.30
C ASP A 137 -3.02 -7.99 1.82
N ARG A 138 -4.14 -7.57 2.41
CA ARG A 138 -4.26 -7.45 3.86
C ARG A 138 -4.74 -8.78 4.45
N GLN A 139 -3.83 -9.51 5.10
CA GLN A 139 -4.12 -10.78 5.77
C GLN A 139 -3.85 -10.67 7.26
N ASP A 140 -4.84 -11.07 8.08
CA ASP A 140 -4.76 -11.03 9.54
C ASP A 140 -4.34 -9.66 10.10
N GLY A 141 -4.79 -8.58 9.45
CA GLY A 141 -4.48 -7.21 9.82
C GLY A 141 -3.13 -6.67 9.34
N ALA A 142 -2.29 -7.50 8.72
CA ALA A 142 -1.00 -7.12 8.17
C ALA A 142 -1.00 -7.13 6.63
N TRP A 143 -0.27 -6.18 6.02
CA TRP A 143 -0.06 -6.15 4.58
C TRP A 143 1.06 -7.12 4.20
N ARG A 144 0.73 -8.12 3.37
CA ARG A 144 1.66 -9.17 2.96
C ARG A 144 1.68 -9.29 1.45
N VAL A 145 2.85 -9.58 0.90
CA VAL A 145 3.02 -9.87 -0.52
C VAL A 145 2.58 -11.30 -0.80
N ILE A 146 1.55 -11.42 -1.62
CA ILE A 146 0.93 -12.69 -2.00
C ILE A 146 1.50 -13.25 -3.30
N ARG A 147 2.13 -12.40 -4.11
CA ARG A 147 2.78 -12.78 -5.36
C ARG A 147 3.84 -11.77 -5.78
N MET A 148 4.90 -12.28 -6.38
CA MET A 148 5.95 -11.53 -7.07
C MET A 148 5.95 -11.96 -8.53
N GLU A 149 5.88 -11.01 -9.45
CA GLU A 149 5.77 -11.27 -10.89
C GLU A 149 6.80 -10.48 -11.69
#